data_AF-Q6L5U4-F1
#
_entry.id   AF-Q6L5U4-F1
#
_cell.length_a   1.000
_cell.length_b   1.000
_cell.length_c   1.000
_cell.angle_alpha   90.00
_cell.angle_beta   90.00
_cell.angle_gamma   90.00
#
_symmetry.space_group_name_H-M   'P 1'
#
loop_
_entity.id
_entity.type
_entity.pdbx_description
1 polymer ?
#
loop_
_entity_poly.entity_id
_entity_poly.type
_entity_poly.pdbx_seq_one_letter_code
_entity_poly.pdbx_strand_id
1 'polypeptide(L)'
;VEACKNSLKKLQLDYLDLYLVHYPLATKHSGVGTTASLLDENKVLDIDVTVSLETTWHDMEKTVSLGLVRSIGLSNYELFLTRDCLSYAKIKPQVSQFETHPYFQRESLVRFCKKHGVVPM
;
A
#
# COMPACT_ATOMS: atom_id res chain seq x y z
N VAL A 1 1.36 11.74 -1.87
CA VAL A 1 2.10 12.20 -3.09
C VAL A 1 3.59 12.47 -2.85
N GLU A 2 3.98 13.28 -1.87
CA GLU A 2 5.39 13.69 -1.69
C GLU A 2 6.36 12.51 -1.44
N ALA A 3 5.94 11.47 -0.73
CA ALA A 3 6.72 10.24 -0.57
C ALA A 3 7.04 9.53 -1.91
N CYS A 4 6.08 9.53 -2.85
CA CYS A 4 6.29 8.96 -4.19
C CYS A 4 7.32 9.79 -4.97
N LYS A 5 7.21 11.12 -4.95
CA LYS A 5 8.20 12.02 -5.58
C LYS A 5 9.60 11.85 -4.98
N ASN A 6 9.69 11.68 -3.66
CA ASN A 6 10.97 11.41 -3.00
C ASN A 6 11.58 10.09 -3.47
N SER A 7 10.76 9.05 -3.62
CA SER A 7 11.20 7.74 -4.13
C SER A 7 11.69 7.84 -5.57
N LEU A 8 10.92 8.49 -6.46
CA LEU A 8 11.31 8.78 -7.84
C LEU A 8 12.64 9.53 -7.92
N LYS A 9 12.81 10.59 -7.11
CA LYS A 9 14.06 11.35 -7.04
C LYS A 9 15.25 10.49 -6.62
N LYS A 10 15.08 9.63 -5.60
CA LYS A 10 16.13 8.72 -5.12
C LYS A 10 16.49 7.65 -6.15
N LEU A 11 15.50 7.14 -6.87
CA LEU A 11 15.68 6.14 -7.92
C LEU A 11 16.13 6.72 -9.26
N GLN A 12 16.10 8.05 -9.41
CA GLN A 12 16.40 8.77 -10.65
C GLN A 12 15.47 8.35 -11.80
N LEU A 13 14.18 8.23 -11.50
CA LEU A 13 13.13 7.85 -12.46
C LEU A 13 12.10 8.95 -12.59
N ASP A 14 11.50 9.04 -13.78
CA ASP A 14 10.38 9.95 -14.04
C ASP A 14 9.03 9.35 -13.61
N TYR A 15 8.92 8.01 -13.61
CA TYR A 15 7.72 7.28 -13.18
C TYR A 15 8.07 5.90 -12.60
N LEU A 16 7.11 5.28 -11.89
CA LEU A 16 7.16 3.87 -11.47
C LEU A 16 6.10 3.05 -12.19
N ASP A 17 6.43 1.82 -12.61
CA ASP A 17 5.41 0.90 -13.12
C ASP A 17 4.40 0.49 -12.05
N LEU A 18 4.85 0.27 -10.81
CA LEU A 18 4.02 -0.15 -9.69
C LEU A 18 4.44 0.54 -8.39
N TYR A 19 3.46 1.03 -7.63
CA TYR A 19 3.66 1.61 -6.30
C TYR A 19 2.65 1.03 -5.29
N LEU A 20 3.14 0.58 -4.14
CA LEU A 20 2.33 -0.18 -3.17
C LEU A 20 2.12 0.59 -1.87
N VAL A 21 0.93 0.45 -1.28
CA VAL A 21 0.77 0.69 0.16
C VAL A 21 1.47 -0.46 0.89
N HIS A 22 2.57 -0.17 1.59
CA HIS A 22 3.44 -1.21 2.15
C HIS A 22 2.76 -2.02 3.27
N TYR A 23 2.05 -1.36 4.18
CA TYR A 23 1.30 -2.01 5.27
C TYR A 23 -0.05 -1.31 5.48
N PRO A 24 -1.10 -2.04 5.90
CA PRO A 24 -2.40 -1.47 6.25
C PRO A 24 -2.39 -0.81 7.64
N LEU A 25 -1.38 0.01 7.93
CA LEU A 25 -1.19 0.64 9.22
C LEU A 25 -0.49 1.99 9.06
N ALA A 26 -1.07 3.04 9.65
CA ALA A 26 -0.48 4.37 9.66
C ALA A 26 0.32 4.58 10.95
N THR A 27 1.61 4.89 10.82
CA THR A 27 2.47 5.33 11.93
C THR A 27 2.60 6.83 11.90
N LYS A 28 2.87 7.47 13.04
CA LYS A 28 3.16 8.91 13.06
C LYS A 28 4.27 9.26 12.08
N HIS A 29 4.04 10.34 11.34
CA HIS A 29 4.94 10.75 10.29
C HIS A 29 6.24 11.34 10.85
N SER A 30 7.37 10.71 10.55
CA SER A 30 8.72 11.16 10.93
C SER A 30 9.42 12.00 9.85
N GLY A 31 8.70 12.47 8.83
CA GLY A 31 9.23 13.26 7.72
C GLY A 31 9.48 12.46 6.44
N VAL A 32 9.43 13.14 5.30
CA VAL A 32 9.48 12.51 3.97
C VAL A 32 10.84 11.86 3.72
N GLY A 33 10.81 10.58 3.31
CA GLY A 33 12.02 9.83 2.95
C GLY A 33 12.73 9.16 4.13
N THR A 34 12.15 9.25 5.33
CA THR A 34 12.53 8.44 6.50
C THR A 34 11.80 7.09 6.45
N THR A 35 12.44 6.04 6.96
CA THR A 35 11.90 4.67 7.00
C THR A 35 11.65 4.16 8.42
N ALA A 36 11.93 4.99 9.42
CA ALA A 36 11.77 4.62 10.82
C ALA A 36 10.29 4.63 11.20
N SER A 37 9.87 3.56 11.86
CA SER A 37 8.60 3.52 12.59
C SER A 37 8.84 4.09 13.99
N LEU A 38 8.15 5.19 14.32
CA LEU A 38 8.28 5.82 15.63
C LEU A 38 7.65 4.93 16.70
N LEU A 39 8.28 4.93 17.88
CA LEU A 39 7.75 4.28 19.07
C LEU A 39 7.28 5.33 20.08
N ASP A 40 6.24 5.00 20.83
CA ASP A 40 5.76 5.78 21.96
C ASP A 40 6.68 5.61 23.20
N GLU A 41 6.31 6.26 24.30
CA GLU A 41 7.03 6.18 25.58
C GLU A 41 7.14 4.76 26.14
N ASN A 42 6.21 3.87 25.77
CA ASN A 42 6.17 2.47 26.18
C ASN A 42 6.93 1.54 25.21
N LYS A 43 7.63 2.12 24.21
CA LYS A 43 8.34 1.40 23.15
C LYS A 43 7.42 0.56 22.25
N VAL A 44 6.15 0.96 22.15
CA VAL A 44 5.17 0.40 21.22
C VAL A 44 5.06 1.31 20.01
N LEU A 45 4.64 0.78 18.86
CA LEU A 45 4.47 1.57 17.65
C LEU A 45 3.52 2.76 17.87
N ASP A 46 3.98 3.96 17.54
CA ASP A 46 3.17 5.19 17.62
C ASP A 46 2.24 5.27 16.39
N ILE A 47 1.06 4.68 16.53
CA ILE A 47 0.05 4.57 15.48
C ILE A 47 -0.72 5.88 15.34
N ASP A 48 -0.81 6.38 14.10
CA ASP A 48 -1.65 7.52 13.78
C ASP A 48 -3.07 7.06 13.45
N VAL A 49 -3.97 7.19 14.43
CA VAL A 49 -5.38 6.78 14.32
C VAL A 49 -6.23 7.77 13.51
N THR A 50 -5.67 8.90 13.07
CA THR A 50 -6.41 9.92 12.31
C THR A 50 -6.40 9.67 10.80
N VAL A 51 -5.51 8.80 10.33
CA VAL A 51 -5.34 8.47 8.91
C VAL A 51 -6.04 7.16 8.58
N SER A 52 -7.08 7.22 7.75
CA SER A 52 -7.75 6.02 7.25
C SER A 52 -7.04 5.39 6.04
N LEU A 53 -7.23 4.08 5.87
CA LEU A 53 -6.73 3.35 4.70
C LEU A 53 -7.40 3.83 3.39
N GLU A 54 -8.66 4.26 3.47
CA GLU A 54 -9.40 4.86 2.35
C GLU A 54 -8.76 6.17 1.91
N THR A 55 -8.47 7.08 2.84
CA THR A 55 -7.80 8.35 2.54
C THR A 55 -6.43 8.11 1.88
N THR A 56 -5.67 7.15 2.43
CA THR A 56 -4.38 6.74 1.87
C THR A 56 -4.53 6.23 0.43
N TRP A 57 -5.55 5.41 0.17
CA TRP A 57 -5.80 4.87 -1.17
C TRP A 57 -6.16 5.95 -2.18
N HIS A 58 -7.03 6.91 -1.83
CA HIS A 58 -7.35 8.03 -2.72
C HIS A 58 -6.12 8.88 -3.06
N ASP A 59 -5.19 9.04 -2.11
CA ASP A 59 -3.91 9.68 -2.37
C ASP A 59 -2.99 8.84 -3.29
N MET A 60 -3.08 7.51 -3.25
CA MET A 60 -2.43 6.62 -4.22
C MET A 60 -3.03 6.81 -5.61
N GLU A 61 -4.36 6.90 -5.74
CA GLU A 61 -5.04 7.16 -7.02
C GLU A 61 -4.59 8.48 -7.65
N LYS A 62 -4.35 9.51 -6.81
CA LYS A 62 -3.80 10.79 -7.25
C LYS A 62 -2.37 10.67 -7.82
N THR A 63 -1.57 9.71 -7.35
CA THR A 63 -0.23 9.50 -7.95
C THR A 63 -0.33 8.97 -9.39
N VAL A 64 -1.38 8.20 -9.70
CA VAL A 64 -1.67 7.73 -11.07
C VAL A 64 -2.13 8.89 -11.93
N SER A 65 -3.06 9.72 -11.45
CA SER A 65 -3.57 10.85 -12.23
C SER A 65 -2.50 11.91 -12.53
N LEU A 66 -1.49 12.03 -11.68
CA LEU A 66 -0.32 12.88 -11.90
C LEU A 66 0.74 12.25 -12.84
N GLY A 67 0.54 11.02 -13.31
CA GLY A 67 1.49 10.31 -14.18
C GLY A 67 2.78 9.86 -13.47
N LEU A 68 2.84 9.94 -12.14
CA LEU A 68 4.01 9.55 -11.35
C LEU A 68 4.16 8.02 -11.26
N VAL A 69 3.03 7.32 -11.32
CA VAL A 69 2.98 5.85 -11.27
C VAL A 69 1.97 5.34 -12.29
N ARG A 70 2.28 4.20 -12.92
CA ARG A 70 1.39 3.58 -13.91
C ARG A 70 0.35 2.67 -13.27
N SER A 71 0.70 2.01 -12.17
CA SER A 71 -0.18 1.11 -11.43
C SER A 71 0.05 1.24 -9.93
N ILE A 72 -1.01 0.97 -9.16
CA ILE A 72 -0.98 0.97 -7.70
C ILE A 72 -1.50 -0.36 -7.16
N GLY A 73 -1.03 -0.72 -5.97
CA GLY A 73 -1.40 -1.98 -5.33
C GLY A 73 -1.25 -1.97 -3.82
N LEU A 74 -1.49 -3.13 -3.23
CA LEU A 74 -1.47 -3.37 -1.79
C LEU A 74 -0.28 -4.26 -1.44
N SER A 75 0.21 -4.14 -0.21
CA SER A 75 1.14 -5.09 0.39
C SER A 75 0.74 -5.39 1.83
N ASN A 76 0.80 -6.65 2.24
CA ASN A 76 0.42 -7.14 3.58
C ASN A 76 -1.06 -6.88 3.95
N TYR A 77 -1.94 -6.69 2.97
CA TYR A 77 -3.40 -6.61 3.21
C TYR A 77 -4.00 -8.02 3.30
N GLU A 78 -4.77 -8.26 4.37
CA GLU A 78 -5.59 -9.46 4.52
C GLU A 78 -6.89 -9.37 3.72
N LEU A 79 -7.57 -10.51 3.54
CA LEU A 79 -8.76 -10.64 2.70
C LEU A 79 -9.82 -9.55 2.95
N PHE A 80 -10.16 -9.29 4.21
CA PHE A 80 -11.18 -8.29 4.55
C PHE A 80 -10.74 -6.87 4.22
N LEU A 81 -9.46 -6.54 4.39
CA LEU A 81 -8.89 -5.23 4.05
C LEU A 81 -8.78 -5.06 2.54
N THR A 82 -8.42 -6.12 1.80
CA THR A 82 -8.47 -6.09 0.33
C THR A 82 -9.90 -5.85 -0.17
N ARG A 83 -10.89 -6.53 0.42
CA ARG A 83 -12.30 -6.32 0.11
C ARG A 83 -12.76 -4.89 0.42
N ASP A 84 -12.36 -4.37 1.58
CA ASP A 84 -12.65 -3.01 2.00
C ASP A 84 -12.10 -2.00 0.98
N CYS A 85 -10.82 -2.13 0.61
CA CYS A 85 -10.20 -1.31 -0.43
C CYS A 85 -10.93 -1.36 -1.77
N LEU A 86 -11.34 -2.55 -2.21
CA LEU A 86 -12.11 -2.71 -3.44
C LEU A 86 -13.49 -2.03 -3.41
N SER A 87 -14.04 -1.73 -2.23
CA SER A 87 -15.37 -1.11 -2.10
C SER A 87 -15.38 0.39 -2.40
N TYR A 88 -14.28 1.09 -2.09
CA TYR A 88 -14.14 2.54 -2.30
C TYR A 88 -13.16 2.91 -3.42
N ALA A 89 -12.35 1.97 -3.92
CA ALA A 89 -11.37 2.21 -4.98
C ALA A 89 -12.02 2.62 -6.31
N LYS A 90 -11.66 3.80 -6.81
CA LYS A 90 -11.94 4.25 -8.19
C LYS A 90 -10.94 3.62 -9.16
N ILE A 91 -9.66 3.59 -8.78
CA ILE A 91 -8.62 2.81 -9.46
C ILE A 91 -8.36 1.59 -8.59
N LYS A 92 -8.77 0.44 -9.10
CA LYS A 92 -8.62 -0.84 -8.42
C LYS A 92 -7.14 -1.21 -8.23
N PRO A 93 -6.75 -1.81 -7.08
CA PRO A 93 -5.40 -2.35 -6.90
C PRO A 93 -5.10 -3.38 -7.99
N GLN A 94 -3.98 -3.21 -8.68
CA GLN A 94 -3.55 -4.15 -9.73
C GLN A 94 -2.89 -5.38 -9.13
N VAL A 95 -2.21 -5.20 -7.99
CA VAL A 95 -1.44 -6.25 -7.30
C VAL A 95 -1.76 -6.23 -5.81
N SER A 96 -1.74 -7.40 -5.19
CA SER A 96 -1.67 -7.57 -3.73
C SER A 96 -0.45 -8.42 -3.39
N GLN A 97 0.58 -7.80 -2.82
CA GLN A 97 1.80 -8.45 -2.41
C GLN A 97 1.66 -9.00 -0.97
N PHE A 98 1.98 -10.26 -0.73
CA PHE A 98 1.95 -10.81 0.62
C PHE A 98 2.91 -11.99 0.77
N GLU A 99 3.28 -12.29 2.01
CA GLU A 99 4.11 -13.46 2.30
C GLU A 99 3.41 -14.75 1.85
N THR A 100 4.06 -15.49 0.96
CA THR A 100 3.59 -16.81 0.53
C THR A 100 4.75 -17.73 0.20
N HIS A 101 4.62 -18.99 0.60
CA HIS A 101 5.59 -20.06 0.38
C HIS A 101 4.91 -21.42 0.65
N PRO A 102 5.55 -22.58 0.40
CA PRO A 102 4.91 -23.89 0.55
C PRO A 102 4.25 -24.15 1.92
N TYR A 103 4.77 -23.55 3.00
CA TYR A 103 4.21 -23.64 4.35
C TYR A 103 3.17 -22.55 4.70
N PHE A 104 2.99 -21.55 3.84
CA PHE A 104 2.06 -20.45 4.08
C PHE A 104 1.45 -19.96 2.76
N GLN A 105 0.57 -20.76 2.18
CA GLN A 105 0.14 -20.57 0.78
C GLN A 105 -0.97 -19.53 0.60
N ARG A 106 -1.68 -19.18 1.69
CA ARG A 106 -2.76 -18.19 1.71
C ARG A 106 -3.85 -18.40 0.65
N GLU A 107 -4.28 -19.64 0.43
CA GLU A 107 -5.19 -20.00 -0.68
C GLU A 107 -6.45 -19.14 -0.80
N SER A 108 -7.10 -18.83 0.33
CA SER A 108 -8.32 -18.01 0.35
C SER A 108 -8.06 -16.59 -0.17
N LEU A 109 -6.93 -15.98 0.20
CA LEU A 109 -6.54 -14.66 -0.29
C LEU A 109 -6.16 -14.71 -1.77
N VAL A 110 -5.38 -15.71 -2.20
CA VAL A 110 -5.02 -15.92 -3.61
C VAL A 110 -6.26 -16.06 -4.48
N ARG A 111 -7.22 -16.91 -4.07
CA ARG A 111 -8.49 -17.09 -4.80
C ARG A 111 -9.31 -15.81 -4.83
N PHE A 112 -9.38 -15.08 -3.73
CA PHE A 112 -10.09 -13.81 -3.65
C PHE A 112 -9.49 -12.78 -4.62
N CYS A 113 -8.17 -12.56 -4.57
CA CYS A 113 -7.47 -11.66 -5.49
C CYS A 113 -7.74 -12.03 -6.96
N LYS A 114 -7.54 -13.30 -7.34
CA LYS A 114 -7.78 -13.78 -8.71
C LYS A 114 -9.23 -13.56 -9.17
N LYS A 115 -10.21 -13.93 -8.33
CA LYS A 115 -11.65 -13.74 -8.63
C LYS A 115 -11.98 -12.28 -8.87
N HIS A 116 -11.38 -11.39 -8.07
CA HIS A 116 -11.58 -9.98 -8.18
C HIS A 116 -10.61 -9.34 -9.17
N GLY A 117 -9.83 -10.05 -9.98
CA GLY A 117 -8.90 -9.51 -10.98
C GLY A 117 -7.77 -8.65 -10.40
N VAL A 118 -7.32 -8.97 -9.19
CA VAL A 118 -6.11 -8.45 -8.55
C VAL A 118 -5.04 -9.53 -8.65
N VAL A 119 -3.84 -9.20 -9.11
CA VAL A 119 -2.75 -10.18 -9.22
C VAL A 119 -2.19 -10.44 -7.82
N PRO A 120 -2.25 -11.68 -7.29
CA PRO A 120 -1.54 -12.03 -6.07
C PRO A 120 -0.04 -12.14 -6.37
N MET A 121 0.79 -11.47 -5.57
CA MET A 121 2.26 -11.44 -5.73
C MET A 121 2.98 -11.80 -4.43
#